data_AF-A0A2N5UID6-F1
#
_entry.id   AF-A0A2N5UID6-F1
#
_cell.length_a   1.000
_cell.length_b   1.000
_cell.length_c   1.000
_cell.angle_alpha   90.00
_cell.angle_beta   90.00
_cell.angle_gamma   90.00
#
_symmetry.space_group_name_H-M   'P 1'
#
loop_
_entity.id
_entity.type
_entity.pdbx_description
1 polymer ?
#
loop_
_entity_poly.entity_id
_entity_poly.type
_entity_poly.pdbx_seq_one_letter_code
_entity_poly.pdbx_strand_id
1 'polypeptide(L)'
;MDSRAHVIACNDQEDEDNDDGVEITGQNAEDKLPEEDNSNHDNQQLPPPLNFLDNDGNQPASRSHQSAPKDSVEKTVPSTFSAFGANKAGVGIEKQLVAYMDPVSRQERHEENGMIQFYVNQLTDMNNTIASLCAKVKKLLLGNRSKTNKVQERLMEQRLENQGLKSQIESLKNKIELMQI
;
A
#
# COMPACT_ATOMS: atom_id res chain seq x y z
N MET A 1 -52.22 -11.46 12.12
CA MET A 1 -50.99 -10.68 11.93
C MET A 1 -50.33 -11.23 10.68
N ASP A 2 -50.42 -10.53 9.57
CA ASP A 2 -49.97 -11.01 8.27
C ASP A 2 -48.45 -10.86 8.12
N SER A 3 -47.74 -11.98 8.08
CA SER A 3 -46.32 -12.04 7.74
C SER A 3 -46.16 -12.13 6.23
N ARG A 4 -46.37 -11.02 5.51
CA ARG A 4 -46.03 -10.94 4.09
C ARG A 4 -44.53 -10.66 3.95
N ALA A 5 -43.81 -11.61 3.38
CA ALA A 5 -42.42 -11.45 2.97
C ALA A 5 -42.32 -10.38 1.87
N HIS A 6 -41.45 -9.40 2.05
CA HIS A 6 -41.06 -8.49 0.97
C HIS A 6 -39.96 -9.16 0.15
N VAL A 7 -40.27 -9.48 -1.11
CA VAL A 7 -39.30 -9.90 -2.13
C VAL A 7 -38.65 -8.62 -2.68
N ILE A 8 -37.37 -8.44 -2.42
CA ILE A 8 -36.56 -7.42 -3.09
C ILE A 8 -36.04 -8.06 -4.38
N ALA A 9 -36.59 -7.66 -5.51
CA ALA A 9 -36.02 -7.95 -6.81
C ALA A 9 -34.91 -6.93 -7.08
N CYS A 10 -33.66 -7.39 -7.13
CA CYS A 10 -32.57 -6.59 -7.68
C CYS A 10 -32.71 -6.60 -9.20
N ASN A 11 -33.19 -5.51 -9.78
CA ASN A 11 -33.00 -5.26 -11.20
C ASN A 11 -31.56 -4.76 -11.38
N ASP A 12 -30.75 -5.54 -12.08
CA ASP A 12 -29.52 -5.07 -12.71
C ASP A 12 -29.90 -4.02 -13.76
N GLN A 13 -29.36 -2.82 -13.62
CA GLN A 13 -29.37 -1.81 -14.67
C GLN A 13 -27.90 -1.56 -15.04
N GLU A 14 -27.46 -2.24 -16.10
CA GLU A 14 -26.30 -1.82 -16.87
C GLU A 14 -26.70 -0.55 -17.62
N ASP A 15 -26.02 0.56 -17.38
CA ASP A 15 -26.08 1.72 -18.26
C ASP A 15 -24.65 2.19 -18.54
N GLU A 16 -24.26 1.94 -19.78
CA GLU A 16 -23.06 2.41 -20.46
C GLU A 16 -23.08 3.94 -20.63
N ASP A 17 -21.87 4.51 -20.59
CA ASP A 17 -21.39 5.75 -21.22
C ASP A 17 -22.39 6.81 -21.71
N ASN A 18 -22.25 8.04 -21.21
CA ASN A 18 -21.89 9.18 -22.08
C ASN A 18 -21.58 10.48 -21.32
N ASP A 19 -20.56 11.13 -21.88
CA ASP A 19 -20.02 12.48 -21.66
C ASP A 19 -21.09 13.58 -21.78
N ASP A 20 -21.03 14.61 -20.94
CA ASP A 20 -21.38 15.98 -21.34
C ASP A 20 -20.94 17.01 -20.27
N GLY A 21 -20.23 18.02 -20.78
CA GLY A 21 -19.51 19.01 -20.00
C GLY A 21 -20.41 19.98 -19.24
N VAL A 22 -19.87 20.48 -18.12
CA VAL A 22 -20.40 21.66 -17.44
C VAL A 22 -19.51 22.85 -17.79
N GLU A 23 -20.00 23.61 -18.77
CA GLU A 23 -19.62 24.99 -19.09
C GLU A 23 -20.01 25.90 -17.91
N ILE A 24 -19.03 26.59 -17.31
CA ILE A 24 -19.31 27.69 -16.38
C ILE A 24 -18.81 28.98 -17.02
N THR A 25 -19.76 29.72 -17.57
CA THR A 25 -19.60 31.06 -18.12
C THR A 25 -19.67 32.12 -17.03
N GLY A 26 -18.67 33.02 -17.02
CA GLY A 26 -18.81 34.43 -16.66
C GLY A 26 -18.74 34.81 -15.17
N GLN A 27 -17.76 35.63 -14.82
CA GLN A 27 -17.98 37.08 -14.62
C GLN A 27 -16.66 37.79 -14.29
N ASN A 28 -16.36 38.80 -15.12
CA ASN A 28 -15.31 39.78 -14.92
C ASN A 28 -15.61 40.63 -13.68
N ALA A 29 -14.61 40.80 -12.82
CA ALA A 29 -14.48 41.96 -11.97
C ALA A 29 -13.02 42.41 -12.05
N GLU A 30 -12.81 43.52 -12.74
CA GLU A 30 -11.57 44.28 -12.79
C GLU A 30 -11.24 44.73 -11.36
N ASP A 31 -10.04 44.41 -10.86
CA ASP A 31 -9.48 45.18 -9.76
C ASP A 31 -7.96 45.30 -9.90
N LYS A 32 -7.58 46.52 -10.29
CA LYS A 32 -6.32 47.25 -10.06
C LYS A 32 -5.05 46.46 -9.73
N LEU A 33 -4.13 46.47 -10.70
CA LEU A 33 -2.69 46.45 -10.46
C LEU A 33 -2.25 47.67 -9.63
N PRO A 34 -1.20 47.53 -8.81
CA PRO A 34 -0.15 48.52 -8.73
C PRO A 34 1.10 48.04 -9.46
N GLU A 35 1.60 48.88 -10.37
CA GLU A 35 2.96 48.78 -10.91
C GLU A 35 4.00 49.28 -9.88
N GLU A 36 5.27 49.01 -10.22
CA GLU A 36 6.54 49.44 -9.61
C GLU A 36 7.12 48.43 -8.58
N ASP A 37 8.40 48.05 -8.58
CA ASP A 37 9.61 48.58 -9.23
C ASP A 37 10.69 47.45 -9.28
N ASN A 38 11.76 47.74 -9.99
CA ASN A 38 12.77 46.88 -10.58
C ASN A 38 13.86 46.30 -9.64
N SER A 39 14.55 45.31 -10.20
CA SER A 39 15.94 44.88 -9.94
C SER A 39 16.20 43.84 -8.85
N ASN A 40 16.52 42.62 -9.30
CA ASN A 40 17.89 42.12 -9.27
C ASN A 40 17.99 40.81 -10.07
N HIS A 41 18.76 40.86 -11.15
CA HIS A 41 19.38 39.68 -11.72
C HIS A 41 20.47 39.22 -10.75
N ASP A 42 20.43 37.98 -10.29
CA ASP A 42 21.55 37.02 -10.45
C ASP A 42 21.40 35.81 -9.53
N ASN A 43 21.67 34.64 -10.12
CA ASN A 43 21.84 33.33 -9.49
C ASN A 43 20.58 32.53 -9.14
N GLN A 44 19.79 32.16 -10.15
CA GLN A 44 19.02 30.92 -10.08
C GLN A 44 19.96 29.73 -10.27
N GLN A 45 20.75 29.43 -9.24
CA GLN A 45 21.37 28.12 -9.14
C GLN A 45 20.24 27.11 -8.91
N LEU A 46 19.97 26.30 -9.92
CA LEU A 46 18.98 25.23 -9.83
C LEU A 46 19.31 24.35 -8.62
N PRO A 47 18.31 23.91 -7.83
CA PRO A 47 18.58 22.97 -6.76
C PRO A 47 19.24 21.71 -7.36
N PRO A 48 20.29 21.16 -6.73
CA PRO A 48 20.90 19.95 -7.21
C PRO A 48 19.86 18.82 -7.29
N PRO A 49 19.99 17.90 -8.26
CA PRO A 49 19.07 16.77 -8.36
C PRO A 49 19.09 15.97 -7.05
N LEU A 50 17.90 15.51 -6.64
CA LEU A 50 17.75 14.60 -5.50
C LEU A 50 18.47 13.29 -5.84
N ASN A 51 19.69 13.15 -5.31
CA ASN A 51 20.46 11.92 -5.39
C ASN A 51 19.79 10.86 -4.51
N PHE A 52 18.95 10.02 -5.10
CA PHE A 52 18.66 8.71 -4.55
C PHE A 52 19.79 7.76 -4.97
N LEU A 53 20.99 8.03 -4.47
CA LEU A 53 22.08 7.06 -4.54
C LEU A 53 21.99 6.20 -3.28
N ASP A 54 21.82 4.92 -3.54
CA ASP A 54 21.87 3.79 -2.62
C ASP A 54 22.90 4.00 -1.50
N ASN A 55 22.43 3.91 -0.25
CA ASN A 55 23.28 3.67 0.90
C ASN A 55 22.83 2.37 1.58
N ASP A 56 23.07 1.26 0.89
CA ASP A 56 23.32 0.00 1.55
C ASP A 56 24.73 0.06 2.17
N GLY A 57 24.81 0.18 3.50
CA GLY A 57 26.01 -0.18 4.23
C GLY A 57 26.49 0.81 5.29
N ASN A 58 26.25 0.42 6.54
CA ASN A 58 27.09 0.68 7.73
C ASN A 58 26.99 2.05 8.42
N GLN A 59 26.18 2.10 9.48
CA GLN A 59 26.70 2.53 10.79
C GLN A 59 26.18 1.64 11.92
N PRO A 60 27.05 1.21 12.86
CA PRO A 60 26.67 0.49 14.05
C PRO A 60 26.45 1.47 15.21
N ALA A 61 25.29 1.41 15.86
CA ALA A 61 25.17 1.93 17.21
C ALA A 61 24.00 1.24 17.93
N SER A 62 24.32 0.25 18.77
CA SER A 62 23.96 0.30 20.19
C SER A 62 24.49 -0.94 20.90
N ARG A 63 25.41 -0.69 21.81
CA ARG A 63 25.90 -1.62 22.83
C ARG A 63 24.86 -1.63 23.96
N SER A 64 24.21 -2.76 24.20
CA SER A 64 23.70 -3.11 25.53
C SER A 64 23.88 -4.62 25.75
N HIS A 65 24.25 -4.97 26.97
CA HIS A 65 24.99 -6.17 27.30
C HIS A 65 24.15 -7.46 27.27
N GLN A 66 24.77 -8.48 26.67
CA GLN A 66 24.80 -9.89 27.07
C GLN A 66 23.68 -10.43 27.97
N SER A 67 22.95 -11.41 27.43
CA SER A 67 22.95 -12.78 27.97
C SER A 67 22.47 -13.76 26.90
N ALA A 68 23.29 -14.79 26.64
CA ALA A 68 22.93 -15.92 25.77
C ALA A 68 21.86 -16.81 26.45
N PRO A 69 21.11 -17.62 25.70
CA PRO A 69 21.54 -19.00 25.45
C PRO A 69 21.30 -19.45 23.98
N LYS A 70 22.31 -20.05 23.33
CA LYS A 70 22.46 -21.51 23.11
C LYS A 70 21.26 -22.18 22.43
N ASP A 71 21.48 -22.50 21.16
CA ASP A 71 21.04 -23.69 20.40
C ASP A 71 19.82 -24.47 20.92
N SER A 72 18.77 -24.53 20.11
CA SER A 72 18.34 -25.80 19.51
C SER A 72 17.19 -25.56 18.53
N VAL A 73 17.33 -26.12 17.34
CA VAL A 73 16.26 -26.25 16.36
C VAL A 73 15.23 -27.22 16.93
N GLU A 74 14.05 -26.73 17.31
CA GLU A 74 12.89 -27.60 17.45
C GLU A 74 11.68 -26.98 16.77
N LYS A 75 11.29 -27.63 15.68
CA LYS A 75 10.18 -27.27 14.81
C LYS A 75 8.89 -27.69 15.51
N THR A 76 8.46 -26.93 16.51
CA THR A 76 7.23 -27.24 17.25
C THR A 76 6.02 -26.76 16.44
N VAL A 77 5.42 -27.72 15.73
CA VAL A 77 4.06 -27.64 15.21
C VAL A 77 3.12 -27.19 16.34
N PRO A 78 2.17 -26.26 16.15
CA PRO A 78 1.18 -25.99 17.17
C PRO A 78 0.30 -27.24 17.31
N SER A 79 0.53 -28.01 18.38
CA SER A 79 -0.28 -29.17 18.72
C SER A 79 -1.65 -28.68 19.19
N THR A 80 -2.63 -28.70 18.30
CA THR A 80 -4.04 -28.38 18.56
C THR A 80 -4.76 -29.45 19.41
N PHE A 81 -4.04 -30.34 20.10
CA PHE A 81 -4.69 -31.34 20.96
C PHE A 81 -3.97 -31.50 22.29
N SER A 82 -4.39 -30.71 23.27
CA SER A 82 -4.40 -31.18 24.66
C SER A 82 -5.59 -30.59 25.42
N ALA A 83 -6.81 -30.96 24.99
CA ALA A 83 -7.98 -30.99 25.86
C ALA A 83 -7.91 -32.16 26.89
N PHE A 84 -6.70 -32.58 27.26
CA PHE A 84 -6.44 -33.32 28.48
C PHE A 84 -6.12 -32.27 29.53
N GLY A 85 -7.17 -31.71 30.15
CA GLY A 85 -7.00 -30.94 31.37
C GLY A 85 -6.11 -31.76 32.30
N ALA A 86 -5.00 -31.15 32.71
CA ALA A 86 -3.95 -31.69 33.58
C ALA A 86 -4.23 -33.12 34.06
N ASN A 87 -3.61 -34.10 33.42
CA ASN A 87 -3.56 -35.46 33.96
C ASN A 87 -2.89 -35.36 35.33
N LYS A 88 -3.67 -35.21 36.40
CA LYS A 88 -3.18 -35.37 37.76
C LYS A 88 -2.65 -36.79 37.81
N ALA A 89 -1.33 -36.93 37.98
CA ALA A 89 -0.69 -38.21 38.20
C ALA A 89 -1.44 -38.94 39.32
N GLY A 90 -2.11 -40.05 39.00
CA GLY A 90 -2.88 -40.86 39.95
C GLY A 90 -4.38 -41.03 39.66
N VAL A 91 -4.96 -40.40 38.64
CA VAL A 91 -6.36 -40.66 38.22
C VAL A 91 -6.40 -41.78 37.17
N GLY A 92 -7.07 -42.90 37.49
CA GLY A 92 -7.24 -44.02 36.55
C GLY A 92 -8.00 -43.62 35.28
N ILE A 93 -7.63 -44.21 34.15
CA ILE A 93 -8.15 -43.89 32.81
C ILE A 93 -9.70 -43.93 32.75
N GLU A 94 -10.30 -44.90 33.44
CA GLU A 94 -11.77 -45.02 33.52
C GLU A 94 -12.43 -43.79 34.12
N LYS A 95 -11.85 -43.22 35.18
CA LYS A 95 -12.38 -42.04 35.85
C LYS A 95 -12.26 -40.80 34.96
N GLN A 96 -11.19 -40.71 34.17
CA GLN A 96 -11.02 -39.65 33.18
C GLN A 96 -12.02 -39.77 32.03
N LEU A 97 -12.30 -40.98 31.53
CA LEU A 97 -13.29 -41.22 30.49
C LEU A 97 -14.70 -40.87 30.96
N VAL A 98 -15.05 -41.25 32.20
CA VAL A 98 -16.36 -40.89 32.79
C VAL A 98 -16.50 -39.37 32.91
N ALA A 99 -15.48 -38.67 33.41
CA ALA A 99 -15.49 -37.21 33.49
C ALA A 99 -15.52 -36.55 32.09
N TYR A 100 -14.85 -37.13 31.09
CA TYR A 100 -14.88 -36.63 29.72
C TYR A 100 -16.26 -36.80 29.07
N MET A 101 -16.95 -37.91 29.37
CA MET A 101 -18.25 -38.21 28.78
C MET A 101 -19.42 -37.52 29.48
N ASP A 102 -19.19 -36.90 30.64
CA ASP A 102 -20.15 -36.08 31.38
C ASP A 102 -20.85 -35.06 30.45
N PRO A 103 -22.19 -35.05 30.36
CA PRO A 103 -22.91 -34.19 29.43
C PRO A 103 -22.63 -32.69 29.62
N VAL A 104 -22.55 -32.23 30.88
CA VAL A 104 -22.33 -30.81 31.19
C VAL A 104 -20.93 -30.38 30.77
N SER A 105 -19.91 -31.12 31.22
CA SER A 105 -18.51 -30.88 30.86
C SER A 105 -18.28 -30.96 29.34
N ARG A 106 -19.00 -31.85 28.64
CA ARG A 106 -18.94 -31.96 27.18
C ARG A 106 -19.54 -30.73 26.49
N GLN A 107 -20.68 -30.25 26.97
CA GLN A 107 -21.35 -29.09 26.41
C GLN A 107 -20.47 -27.84 26.53
N GLU A 108 -19.88 -27.60 27.71
CA GLU A 108 -18.95 -26.49 27.93
C GLU A 108 -17.77 -26.53 26.95
N ARG A 109 -17.14 -27.70 26.77
CA ARG A 109 -16.06 -27.85 25.77
C ARG A 109 -16.53 -27.62 24.35
N HIS A 110 -17.76 -28.01 24.01
CA HIS A 110 -18.29 -27.78 22.66
C HIS A 110 -18.51 -26.29 22.41
N GLU A 111 -19.04 -25.57 23.39
CA GLU A 111 -19.20 -24.11 23.33
C GLU A 111 -17.85 -23.39 23.23
N GLU A 112 -16.88 -23.76 24.08
CA GLU A 112 -15.52 -23.22 24.04
C GLU A 112 -14.86 -23.48 22.68
N ASN A 113 -14.92 -24.73 22.18
CA ASN A 113 -14.40 -25.07 20.86
C ASN A 113 -15.10 -24.28 19.75
N GLY A 114 -16.42 -24.06 19.84
CA GLY A 114 -17.17 -23.24 18.90
C GLY A 114 -16.66 -21.80 18.86
N MET A 115 -16.42 -21.20 20.02
CA MET A 115 -15.87 -19.85 20.13
C MET A 115 -14.43 -19.78 19.60
N ILE A 116 -13.59 -20.76 19.92
CA ILE A 116 -12.22 -20.83 19.40
C ILE A 116 -12.24 -20.88 17.87
N GLN A 117 -13.05 -21.77 17.28
CA GLN A 117 -13.16 -21.88 15.83
C GLN A 117 -13.70 -20.59 15.19
N PHE A 118 -14.66 -19.92 15.83
CA PHE A 118 -15.15 -18.62 15.38
C PHE A 118 -14.04 -17.57 15.30
N TYR A 119 -13.18 -17.46 16.33
CA TYR A 119 -12.05 -16.53 16.31
C TYR A 119 -10.96 -16.94 15.30
N VAL A 120 -10.68 -18.23 15.17
CA VAL A 120 -9.73 -18.74 14.17
C VAL A 120 -10.18 -18.39 12.75
N ASN A 121 -11.48 -18.54 12.44
CA ASN A 121 -12.03 -18.19 11.14
C ASN A 121 -11.92 -16.69 10.87
N GLN A 122 -12.29 -15.84 11.85
CA GLN A 122 -12.12 -14.40 11.70
C GLN A 122 -10.66 -13.99 11.46
N LEU A 123 -9.71 -14.56 12.21
CA LEU A 123 -8.28 -14.30 12.00
C LEU A 123 -7.83 -14.73 10.60
N THR A 124 -8.33 -15.88 10.14
CA THR A 124 -8.04 -16.39 8.80
C THR A 124 -8.57 -15.46 7.71
N ASP A 125 -9.83 -15.01 7.82
CA ASP A 125 -10.45 -14.10 6.86
C ASP A 125 -9.78 -12.72 6.84
N MET A 126 -9.40 -12.21 8.01
CA MET A 126 -8.61 -10.98 8.11
C MET A 126 -7.25 -11.13 7.45
N ASN A 127 -6.54 -12.24 7.70
CA ASN A 127 -5.25 -12.51 7.06
C ASN A 127 -5.37 -12.61 5.53
N ASN A 128 -6.43 -13.24 5.03
CA ASN A 128 -6.72 -13.31 3.59
C ASN A 128 -6.98 -11.91 3.01
N THR A 129 -7.73 -11.08 3.73
CA THR A 129 -8.01 -9.69 3.33
C THR A 129 -6.72 -8.86 3.28
N ILE A 130 -5.86 -8.99 4.30
CA ILE A 130 -4.55 -8.32 4.35
C ILE A 130 -3.70 -8.77 3.16
N ALA A 131 -3.60 -10.07 2.89
CA ALA A 131 -2.82 -10.59 1.76
C ALA A 131 -3.31 -10.02 0.41
N SER A 132 -4.63 -9.97 0.20
CA SER A 132 -5.25 -9.39 -0.98
C SER A 132 -4.93 -7.89 -1.13
N LEU A 133 -5.04 -7.12 -0.05
CA LEU A 133 -4.71 -5.69 -0.06
C LEU A 133 -3.22 -5.47 -0.34
N CYS A 134 -2.32 -6.23 0.28
CA CYS A 134 -0.88 -6.16 0.00
C CYS A 134 -0.58 -6.43 -1.48
N ALA A 135 -1.23 -7.43 -2.08
CA ALA A 135 -1.07 -7.73 -3.51
C ALA A 135 -1.57 -6.57 -4.40
N LYS A 136 -2.72 -5.97 -4.07
CA LYS A 136 -3.27 -4.80 -4.78
C LYS A 136 -2.35 -3.59 -4.68
N VAL A 137 -1.86 -3.26 -3.49
CA VAL A 137 -0.92 -2.15 -3.27
C VAL A 137 0.37 -2.37 -4.07
N LYS A 138 0.92 -3.59 -4.04
CA LYS A 138 2.13 -3.92 -4.83
C LYS A 138 1.90 -3.71 -6.33
N LYS A 139 0.76 -4.15 -6.85
CA LYS A 139 0.39 -3.97 -8.27
C LYS A 139 0.26 -2.49 -8.63
N LEU A 140 -0.39 -1.69 -7.78
CA LEU A 140 -0.54 -0.25 -7.98
C LEU A 140 0.82 0.47 -7.96
N LEU A 141 1.68 0.16 -6.98
CA LEU A 141 3.02 0.74 -6.89
C LEU A 141 3.87 0.43 -8.13
N LEU A 142 3.85 -0.82 -8.60
CA LEU A 142 4.55 -1.22 -9.83
C LEU A 142 4.00 -0.48 -11.06
N GLY A 143 2.67 -0.38 -11.17
CA GLY A 143 2.01 0.35 -12.25
C GLY A 143 2.37 1.84 -12.27
N ASN A 144 2.34 2.49 -11.11
CA ASN A 144 2.71 3.90 -10.97
C ASN A 144 4.18 4.12 -11.30
N ARG A 145 5.09 3.29 -10.77
CA ARG A 145 6.52 3.37 -11.09
C ARG A 145 6.76 3.23 -12.59
N SER A 146 6.08 2.30 -13.27
CA SER A 146 6.19 2.15 -14.72
C SER A 146 5.72 3.40 -15.47
N LYS A 147 4.58 3.98 -15.09
CA LYS A 147 4.07 5.22 -15.70
C LYS A 147 5.02 6.40 -15.46
N THR A 148 5.53 6.56 -14.24
CA THR A 148 6.52 7.60 -13.90
C THR A 148 7.77 7.45 -14.75
N ASN A 149 8.31 6.23 -14.89
CA ASN A 149 9.48 5.99 -15.73
C ASN A 149 9.22 6.37 -17.20
N LYS A 150 8.06 6.00 -17.76
CA LYS A 150 7.69 6.39 -19.13
C LYS A 150 7.61 7.89 -19.33
N VAL A 151 7.04 8.61 -18.37
CA VAL A 151 6.97 10.07 -18.42
C VAL A 151 8.36 10.68 -18.32
N GLN A 152 9.20 10.18 -17.42
CA GLN A 152 10.57 10.65 -17.26
C GLN A 152 11.43 10.41 -18.51
N GLU A 153 11.27 9.26 -19.16
CA GLU A 153 11.95 8.93 -20.41
C GLU A 153 11.57 9.90 -21.53
N ARG A 154 10.27 10.12 -21.76
CA ARG A 154 9.79 11.09 -22.75
C ARG A 154 10.24 12.52 -22.46
N LEU A 155 10.25 12.91 -21.18
CA LEU A 155 10.73 14.23 -20.76
C LEU A 155 12.22 14.39 -21.08
N MET A 156 13.03 13.35 -20.88
CA MET A 156 14.45 13.37 -21.21
C MET A 156 14.68 13.47 -22.72
N GLU A 157 13.92 12.71 -23.51
CA GLU A 157 13.95 12.76 -24.97
C GLU A 157 13.64 14.17 -25.50
N GLN A 158 12.54 14.77 -25.04
CA GLN A 158 12.16 16.14 -25.41
C GLN A 158 13.17 17.19 -24.96
N ARG A 159 13.82 17.02 -23.81
CA ARG A 159 14.90 17.92 -23.35
C ARG A 159 16.09 17.87 -24.30
N LEU A 160 16.48 16.67 -24.74
CA LEU A 160 17.60 16.49 -25.66
C LEU A 160 17.29 17.10 -27.04
N GLU A 161 16.08 16.86 -27.56
CA GLU A 161 15.62 17.44 -28.83
C GLU A 161 15.63 18.98 -28.77
N ASN A 162 15.04 19.57 -27.73
CA ASN A 162 15.04 21.02 -27.54
C ASN A 162 16.45 21.61 -27.45
N GLN A 163 17.38 20.90 -26.79
CA GLN A 163 18.78 21.32 -26.75
C GLN A 163 19.40 21.29 -28.15
N GLY A 164 19.17 20.23 -28.93
CA GLY A 164 19.63 20.11 -30.30
C GLY A 164 19.10 21.23 -31.20
N LEU A 165 17.81 21.53 -31.12
CA LEU A 165 17.17 22.63 -31.85
C LEU A 165 17.77 23.99 -31.45
N LYS A 166 17.98 24.22 -30.15
CA LYS A 166 18.61 25.44 -29.65
C LYS A 166 20.02 25.63 -30.22
N SER A 167 20.82 24.56 -30.27
CA SER A 167 22.16 24.60 -30.89
C SER A 167 22.10 24.88 -32.40
N GLN A 168 21.13 24.32 -33.12
CA GLN A 168 20.95 24.61 -34.55
C GLN A 168 20.56 26.07 -34.79
N ILE A 169 19.65 26.61 -33.98
CA ILE A 169 19.24 28.02 -34.04
C ILE A 169 20.44 28.95 -33.84
N GLU A 170 21.27 28.69 -32.83
CA GLU A 170 22.46 29.50 -32.55
C GLU A 170 23.47 29.44 -33.70
N SER A 171 23.69 28.25 -34.27
CA SER A 171 24.56 28.08 -35.44
C SER A 171 24.07 28.87 -36.65
N LEU A 172 22.75 28.83 -36.94
CA LEU A 172 22.15 29.58 -38.03
C LEU A 172 22.23 31.08 -37.81
N LYS A 173 21.98 31.55 -36.59
CA LYS A 173 22.10 32.96 -36.21
C LYS A 173 23.51 33.48 -36.48
N ASN A 174 24.54 32.76 -36.03
CA ASN A 174 25.94 33.10 -36.26
C ASN A 174 26.28 33.15 -37.77
N LYS A 175 25.74 32.21 -38.56
CA LYS A 175 25.94 32.20 -40.01
C LYS A 175 25.32 33.41 -40.69
N ILE A 176 24.12 33.81 -40.29
CA ILE A 176 23.45 35.00 -40.83
C ILE A 176 24.23 36.26 -40.46
N GLU A 177 24.68 36.38 -39.21
CA GLU A 177 25.49 37.51 -38.75
C GLU A 177 26.79 37.67 -39.54
N LEU A 178 27.49 36.55 -39.81
CA LEU A 178 28.69 36.54 -40.66
C LEU A 178 28.43 36.92 -42.12
N MET A 179 27.22 36.70 -42.64
CA MET A 179 26.84 37.08 -44.01
C MET A 179 26.44 38.56 -44.14
N GLN A 180 26.20 39.24 -43.01
CA GLN A 180 25.79 40.64 -42.97
C GLN A 180 26.97 41.61 -42.78
N ILE A 181 28.19 41.08 -42.63
CA ILE A 181 29.47 41.80 -42.53
C ILE A 181 30.18 41.74 -43.89
#